data_AF-A0AB74ECJ5-F1
#
_entry.id   AF-A0AB74ECJ5-F1
#
_cell.length_a   1.000
_cell.length_b   1.000
_cell.length_c   1.000
_cell.angle_alpha   90.00
_cell.angle_beta   90.00
_cell.angle_gamma   90.00
#
_symmetry.space_group_name_H-M   'P 1'
#
loop_
_entity.id
_entity.type
_entity.pdbx_description
1 polymer ?
#
loop_
_entity_poly.entity_id
_entity_poly.type
_entity_poly.pdbx_seq_one_letter_code
_entity_poly.pdbx_strand_id
1 'polypeptide(L)'
;MVFLVRKNNPKQIRDWNDLAKDGVNIVIAKTSGNGRYAFLGAYGYGLKANNGNEQEAQKLVASILKNTPVFENGGRAAATTFTQRNIGDVLITFENEANYVSKKLTQGQFEIVYPSYTISAESPVAVVNSVVAKKGTQKTARAYLEYLWSEPAQELAASLYLRPRNPEVLARHKADFPDLDTFPPEEKFGGWDNIMKTYFADGGVFDRLTAQK
;
A
#
# COMPACT_ATOMS: atom_id res chain seq x y z
N MET A 1 -3.81 0.42 -1.86
CA MET A 1 -2.74 1.44 -1.90
C MET A 1 -3.32 2.73 -2.44
N VAL A 2 -2.84 3.88 -2.00
CA VAL A 2 -3.30 5.19 -2.49
C VAL A 2 -2.09 6.08 -2.80
N PHE A 3 -2.35 7.22 -3.43
CA PHE A 3 -1.32 8.22 -3.69
C PHE A 3 -1.55 9.43 -2.79
N LEU A 4 -0.48 9.91 -2.16
CA LEU A 4 -0.48 11.19 -1.49
C LEU A 4 0.26 12.18 -2.39
N VAL A 5 -0.43 13.24 -2.82
CA VAL A 5 0.11 14.27 -3.73
C VAL A 5 0.20 15.61 -3.02
N ARG A 6 1.03 16.51 -3.55
CA ARG A 6 1.12 17.90 -3.07
C ARG A 6 -0.23 18.61 -3.25
N LYS A 7 -0.50 19.63 -2.42
CA LYS A 7 -1.68 20.50 -2.54
C LYS A 7 -1.89 20.98 -3.98
N ASN A 8 -3.15 21.02 -4.40
CA ASN A 8 -3.63 21.34 -5.75
C ASN A 8 -3.23 20.34 -6.84
N ASN A 9 -2.58 19.24 -6.48
CA ASN A 9 -2.17 18.16 -7.38
C ASN A 9 -1.54 18.68 -8.70
N PRO A 10 -0.38 19.36 -8.64
CA PRO A 10 0.20 20.07 -9.79
C PRO A 10 0.57 19.15 -10.97
N LYS A 11 0.80 17.86 -10.70
CA LYS A 11 1.06 16.83 -11.73
C LYS A 11 -0.22 16.17 -12.27
N GLN A 12 -1.38 16.58 -11.77
CA GLN A 12 -2.70 16.08 -12.17
C GLN A 12 -2.81 14.55 -12.09
N ILE A 13 -2.22 13.96 -11.04
CA ILE A 13 -2.22 12.51 -10.84
C ILE A 13 -3.62 12.08 -10.42
N ARG A 14 -4.20 11.14 -11.17
CA ARG A 14 -5.53 10.60 -10.92
C ARG A 14 -5.51 9.07 -10.85
N ASP A 15 -4.57 8.44 -11.53
CA ASP A 15 -4.47 6.99 -11.56
C ASP A 15 -3.02 6.51 -11.79
N TRP A 16 -2.81 5.19 -11.77
CA TRP A 16 -1.49 4.57 -11.95
C TRP A 16 -0.80 4.97 -13.26
N ASN A 17 -1.53 5.15 -14.36
CA ASN A 17 -0.97 5.59 -15.64
C ASN A 17 -0.29 6.97 -15.55
N ASP A 18 -0.77 7.86 -14.67
CA ASP A 18 -0.18 9.18 -14.51
C ASP A 18 1.20 9.10 -13.85
N LEU A 19 1.45 8.07 -13.06
CA LEU A 19 2.74 7.84 -12.40
C LEU A 19 3.84 7.45 -13.39
N ALA A 20 3.48 6.94 -14.57
CA ALA A 20 4.42 6.57 -15.63
C ALA A 20 4.80 7.73 -16.56
N LYS A 21 4.17 8.91 -16.41
CA LYS A 21 4.46 10.09 -17.23
C LYS A 21 5.85 10.67 -16.93
N ASP A 22 6.51 11.17 -17.95
CA ASP A 22 7.80 11.85 -17.77
C ASP A 22 7.70 13.03 -16.82
N GLY A 23 8.73 13.22 -16.00
CA GLY A 23 8.81 14.34 -15.06
C GLY A 23 7.93 14.20 -13.82
N VAL A 24 7.37 13.01 -13.55
CA VAL A 24 6.76 12.65 -12.26
C VAL A 24 7.82 11.96 -11.39
N ASN A 25 8.07 12.49 -10.19
CA ASN A 25 9.00 11.89 -9.23
C ASN A 25 8.24 11.18 -8.12
N ILE A 26 8.45 9.88 -7.99
CA ILE A 26 7.74 9.02 -7.06
C ILE A 26 8.59 8.73 -5.82
N VAL A 27 7.95 8.76 -4.65
CA VAL A 27 8.50 8.23 -3.41
C VAL A 27 7.75 6.95 -3.04
N ILE A 28 8.51 5.89 -2.76
CA ILE A 28 7.98 4.56 -2.41
C ILE A 28 9.03 3.81 -1.58
N ALA A 29 8.61 2.87 -0.74
CA ALA A 29 9.54 1.93 -0.11
C ALA A 29 10.00 0.86 -1.11
N LYS A 30 11.23 0.34 -0.98
CA LYS A 30 11.78 -0.65 -1.93
C LYS A 30 11.05 -2.00 -1.90
N THR A 31 11.35 -2.81 -0.89
CA THR A 31 10.87 -4.21 -0.78
C THR A 31 10.25 -4.50 0.59
N SER A 32 9.99 -3.47 1.41
CA SER A 32 9.14 -3.60 2.59
C SER A 32 7.71 -3.98 2.18
N GLY A 33 6.84 -4.36 3.14
CA GLY A 33 5.44 -4.66 2.84
C GLY A 33 4.76 -3.58 1.99
N ASN A 34 5.00 -2.29 2.30
CA ASN A 34 4.52 -1.17 1.51
C ASN A 34 4.98 -1.22 0.04
N GLY A 35 6.27 -1.44 -0.20
CA GLY A 35 6.84 -1.54 -1.55
C GLY A 35 6.28 -2.73 -2.33
N ARG A 36 6.13 -3.89 -1.68
CA ARG A 36 5.55 -5.09 -2.29
C ARG A 36 4.09 -4.88 -2.69
N TYR A 37 3.26 -4.34 -1.80
CA TYR A 37 1.86 -4.04 -2.13
C TYR A 37 1.75 -2.95 -3.19
N ALA A 38 2.57 -1.89 -3.15
CA ALA A 38 2.57 -0.87 -4.19
C ALA A 38 2.94 -1.44 -5.57
N PHE A 39 3.98 -2.27 -5.63
CA PHE A 39 4.38 -2.96 -6.85
C PHE A 39 3.25 -3.85 -7.40
N LEU A 40 2.69 -4.73 -6.56
CA LEU A 40 1.60 -5.63 -6.98
C LEU A 40 0.32 -4.85 -7.33
N GLY A 41 0.06 -3.72 -6.67
CA GLY A 41 -1.03 -2.80 -7.00
C GLY A 41 -0.89 -2.22 -8.41
N ALA A 42 0.29 -1.68 -8.73
CA ALA A 42 0.61 -1.19 -10.07
C ALA A 42 0.53 -2.30 -11.12
N TYR A 43 1.06 -3.49 -10.82
CA TYR A 43 1.05 -4.63 -11.73
C TYR A 43 -0.39 -5.12 -11.98
N GLY A 44 -1.20 -5.28 -10.94
CA GLY A 44 -2.59 -5.71 -11.05
C GLY A 44 -3.46 -4.69 -11.79
N TYR A 45 -3.19 -3.40 -11.60
CA TYR A 45 -3.76 -2.35 -12.44
C TYR A 45 -3.36 -2.50 -13.91
N GLY A 46 -2.07 -2.65 -14.19
CA GLY A 46 -1.57 -2.84 -15.55
C GLY A 46 -2.21 -4.05 -16.24
N LEU A 47 -2.39 -5.16 -15.53
CA LEU A 47 -3.10 -6.33 -16.06
C LEU A 47 -4.56 -6.01 -16.37
N LYS A 48 -5.30 -5.38 -15.43
CA LYS A 48 -6.72 -5.05 -15.65
C LYS A 48 -6.91 -4.08 -16.80
N ALA A 49 -6.08 -3.03 -16.87
CA ALA A 49 -6.16 -2.01 -17.91
C ALA A 49 -5.83 -2.55 -19.32
N ASN A 50 -5.05 -3.64 -19.40
CA ASN A 50 -4.59 -4.22 -20.65
C ASN A 50 -5.13 -5.64 -20.92
N ASN A 51 -6.32 -5.96 -20.40
CA ASN A 51 -7.01 -7.24 -20.62
C ASN A 51 -6.14 -8.48 -20.31
N GLY A 52 -5.32 -8.40 -19.27
CA GLY A 52 -4.43 -9.48 -18.82
C GLY A 52 -3.09 -9.56 -19.56
N ASN A 53 -2.75 -8.60 -20.43
CA ASN A 53 -1.46 -8.59 -21.12
C ASN A 53 -0.30 -8.29 -20.14
N GLU A 54 0.50 -9.31 -19.84
CA GLU A 54 1.63 -9.18 -18.93
C GLU A 54 2.72 -8.24 -19.42
N GLN A 55 2.99 -8.18 -20.72
CA GLN A 55 4.06 -7.33 -21.27
C GLN A 55 3.71 -5.86 -21.09
N GLU A 56 2.46 -5.47 -21.34
CA GLU A 56 1.99 -4.09 -21.13
C GLU A 56 1.94 -3.73 -19.64
N ALA A 57 1.53 -4.67 -18.77
CA ALA A 57 1.60 -4.47 -17.33
C ALA A 57 3.04 -4.25 -16.83
N GLN A 58 3.99 -5.05 -17.33
CA GLN A 58 5.41 -4.92 -17.00
C GLN A 58 6.00 -3.59 -17.50
N LYS A 59 5.64 -3.15 -18.72
CA LYS A 59 6.06 -1.84 -19.25
C LYS A 59 5.56 -0.70 -18.38
N LEU A 60 4.29 -0.73 -17.98
CA LEU A 60 3.73 0.28 -17.08
C LEU A 60 4.51 0.33 -15.75
N VAL A 61 4.71 -0.83 -15.12
CA VAL A 61 5.42 -0.92 -13.84
C VAL A 61 6.89 -0.49 -13.99
N ALA A 62 7.57 -0.85 -15.06
CA ALA A 62 8.94 -0.40 -15.34
C ALA A 62 9.01 1.13 -15.44
N SER A 63 8.08 1.77 -16.15
CA SER A 63 8.01 3.23 -16.25
C SER A 63 7.77 3.91 -14.89
N ILE A 64 6.89 3.34 -14.05
CA ILE A 64 6.66 3.81 -12.67
C ILE A 64 7.94 3.69 -11.83
N LEU A 65 8.64 2.55 -11.90
CA LEU A 65 9.88 2.32 -11.16
C LEU A 65 11.02 3.23 -11.64
N LYS A 66 11.08 3.53 -12.95
CA LYS A 66 12.04 4.49 -13.52
C LYS A 66 11.84 5.89 -12.93
N ASN A 67 10.59 6.30 -12.74
CA ASN A 67 10.18 7.55 -12.10
C ASN A 67 10.38 7.59 -10.57
N THR A 68 10.99 6.55 -9.99
CA THR A 68 11.30 6.50 -8.56
C THR A 68 12.79 6.86 -8.32
N PRO A 69 13.15 8.12 -8.06
CA PRO A 69 14.55 8.51 -7.84
C PRO A 69 15.14 7.90 -6.57
N VAL A 70 14.33 7.71 -5.52
CA VAL A 70 14.77 7.20 -4.22
C VAL A 70 13.84 6.08 -3.78
N PHE A 71 14.43 4.92 -3.50
CA PHE A 71 13.76 3.83 -2.82
C PHE A 71 14.07 3.88 -1.33
N GLU A 72 13.05 4.08 -0.51
CA GLU A 72 13.21 4.16 0.95
C GLU A 72 13.14 2.77 1.60
N ASN A 73 13.74 2.62 2.78
CA ASN A 73 13.82 1.32 3.46
C ASN A 73 12.47 0.83 4.02
N GLY A 74 11.47 1.71 4.15
CA GLY A 74 10.15 1.37 4.66
C GLY A 74 9.13 2.48 4.47
N GLY A 75 7.84 2.16 4.64
CA GLY A 75 6.74 3.10 4.39
C GLY A 75 6.84 4.41 5.17
N ARG A 76 7.24 4.37 6.46
CA ARG A 76 7.43 5.57 7.28
C ARG A 76 8.62 6.43 6.82
N ALA A 77 9.69 5.80 6.34
CA ALA A 77 10.83 6.52 5.76
C ALA A 77 10.42 7.21 4.45
N ALA A 78 9.66 6.52 3.59
CA ALA A 78 9.04 7.08 2.40
C ALA A 78 8.15 8.30 2.72
N ALA A 79 7.27 8.17 3.71
CA ALA A 79 6.44 9.28 4.17
C ALA A 79 7.26 10.47 4.66
N THR A 80 8.32 10.24 5.43
CA THR A 80 9.23 11.29 5.93
C THR A 80 9.94 12.02 4.80
N THR A 81 10.47 11.29 3.82
CA THR A 81 11.13 11.86 2.65
C THR A 81 10.17 12.71 1.81
N PHE A 82 8.93 12.26 1.62
CA PHE A 82 7.94 13.02 0.89
C PHE A 82 7.47 14.28 1.63
N THR A 83 7.16 14.14 2.92
CA THR A 83 6.50 15.19 3.71
C THR A 83 7.46 16.19 4.33
N GLN A 84 8.52 15.72 4.99
CA GLN A 84 9.44 16.56 5.76
C GLN A 84 10.63 17.02 4.92
N ARG A 85 11.14 16.14 4.05
CA ARG A 85 12.28 16.48 3.16
C ARG A 85 11.84 17.10 1.83
N ASN A 86 10.52 17.17 1.59
CA ASN A 86 9.93 17.77 0.40
C ASN A 86 10.46 17.19 -0.93
N ILE A 87 10.75 15.89 -0.95
CA ILE A 87 11.24 15.17 -2.13
C ILE A 87 10.07 14.47 -2.83
N GLY A 88 10.05 14.52 -4.17
CA GLY A 88 9.05 13.86 -5.00
C GLY A 88 7.75 14.66 -5.17
N ASP A 89 6.99 14.27 -6.18
CA ASP A 89 5.69 14.83 -6.54
C ASP A 89 4.53 14.03 -5.95
N VAL A 90 4.76 12.73 -5.71
CA VAL A 90 3.78 11.77 -5.22
C VAL A 90 4.41 10.69 -4.35
N LEU A 91 3.71 10.31 -3.29
CA LEU A 91 4.04 9.17 -2.43
C LEU A 91 3.02 8.05 -2.66
N ILE A 92 3.49 6.84 -2.97
CA ILE A 92 2.65 5.65 -2.98
C ILE A 92 2.69 5.03 -1.59
N THR A 93 1.55 4.95 -0.90
CA THR A 93 1.52 4.45 0.48
C THR A 93 0.21 3.75 0.85
N PHE A 94 0.16 3.19 2.06
CA PHE A 94 -1.07 2.65 2.63
C PHE A 94 -2.04 3.78 2.96
N GLU A 95 -3.34 3.52 2.83
CA GLU A 95 -4.41 4.50 3.07
C GLU A 95 -4.36 5.08 4.49
N ASN A 96 -4.02 4.26 5.49
CA ASN A 96 -3.93 4.70 6.88
C ASN A 96 -2.82 5.75 7.07
N GLU A 97 -1.66 5.54 6.44
CA GLU A 97 -0.54 6.48 6.48
C GLU A 97 -0.87 7.78 5.72
N ALA A 98 -1.51 7.68 4.55
CA ALA A 98 -1.93 8.86 3.78
C ALA A 98 -2.97 9.71 4.53
N ASN A 99 -3.94 9.08 5.18
CA ASN A 99 -4.91 9.77 6.03
C ASN A 99 -4.24 10.39 7.26
N TYR A 100 -3.35 9.65 7.94
CA TYR A 100 -2.63 10.18 9.10
C TYR A 100 -1.80 11.43 8.72
N VAL A 101 -1.05 11.36 7.62
CA VAL A 101 -0.25 12.49 7.14
C VAL A 101 -1.14 13.69 6.77
N SER A 102 -2.17 13.47 5.96
CA SER A 102 -3.01 14.57 5.45
C SER A 102 -3.90 15.20 6.52
N LYS A 103 -4.40 14.41 7.49
CA LYS A 103 -5.34 14.89 8.53
C LYS A 103 -4.69 15.27 9.84
N LYS A 104 -3.53 14.70 10.21
CA LYS A 104 -2.91 14.91 11.53
C LYS A 104 -1.56 15.59 11.47
N LEU A 105 -0.69 15.22 10.53
CA LEU A 105 0.69 15.72 10.51
C LEU A 105 0.81 17.09 9.83
N THR A 106 0.15 17.25 8.68
CA THR A 106 0.37 18.38 7.76
C THR A 106 -0.92 18.78 7.06
N GLN A 107 -1.90 19.23 7.85
CA GLN A 107 -3.22 19.61 7.35
C GLN A 107 -3.13 20.65 6.23
N GLY A 108 -3.82 20.37 5.12
CA GLY A 108 -3.93 21.26 3.97
C GLY A 108 -2.68 21.37 3.09
N GLN A 109 -1.65 20.55 3.30
CA GLN A 109 -0.45 20.50 2.44
C GLN A 109 -0.50 19.39 1.38
N PHE A 110 -1.34 18.38 1.59
CA PHE A 110 -1.42 17.19 0.75
C PHE A 110 -2.85 16.79 0.46
N GLU A 111 -3.03 16.10 -0.65
CA GLU A 111 -4.30 15.51 -1.08
C GLU A 111 -4.12 14.01 -1.29
N ILE A 112 -5.16 13.23 -1.00
CA ILE A 112 -5.17 11.79 -1.26
C ILE A 112 -5.86 11.58 -2.60
N VAL A 113 -5.17 10.89 -3.50
CA VAL A 113 -5.73 10.39 -4.75
C VAL A 113 -5.98 8.90 -4.58
N TYR A 114 -7.24 8.53 -4.76
CA TYR A 114 -7.71 7.16 -4.78
C TYR A 114 -7.68 6.65 -6.23
N PRO A 115 -6.79 5.70 -6.58
CA PRO A 115 -6.73 5.16 -7.94
C PRO A 115 -8.02 4.40 -8.29
N SER A 116 -8.28 4.22 -9.58
CA SER A 116 -9.51 3.55 -10.03
C SER A 116 -9.55 2.06 -9.66
N TYR A 117 -8.39 1.43 -9.50
CA TYR A 117 -8.24 0.05 -9.08
C TYR A 117 -6.93 -0.15 -8.32
N THR A 118 -6.96 -0.84 -7.18
CA THR A 118 -5.75 -1.11 -6.39
C THR A 118 -5.81 -2.43 -5.65
N ILE A 119 -4.65 -2.93 -5.24
CA ILE A 119 -4.55 -4.06 -4.32
C ILE A 119 -5.19 -3.77 -2.94
N SER A 120 -5.86 -4.79 -2.37
CA SER A 120 -6.22 -4.88 -0.96
C SER A 120 -5.00 -5.32 -0.15
N ALA A 121 -4.63 -4.55 0.86
CA ALA A 121 -3.49 -4.85 1.72
C ALA A 121 -3.96 -5.36 3.08
N GLU A 122 -3.81 -6.66 3.31
CA GLU A 122 -4.08 -7.29 4.59
C GLU A 122 -2.93 -7.07 5.58
N SER A 123 -3.26 -6.87 6.86
CA SER A 123 -2.28 -6.80 7.95
C SER A 123 -2.44 -8.04 8.84
N PRO A 124 -1.88 -9.19 8.45
CA PRO A 124 -2.07 -10.43 9.20
C PRO A 124 -1.41 -10.36 10.57
N VAL A 125 -2.08 -10.94 11.56
CA VAL A 125 -1.59 -11.07 12.94
C VAL A 125 -1.59 -12.54 13.33
N ALA A 126 -0.61 -12.96 14.15
CA ALA A 126 -0.48 -14.36 14.56
C ALA A 126 0.10 -14.48 15.97
N VAL A 127 -0.31 -15.53 16.68
CA VAL A 127 0.33 -15.94 17.93
C VAL A 127 1.62 -16.71 17.61
N VAL A 128 2.72 -16.33 18.24
CA VAL A 128 3.99 -17.06 18.12
C VAL A 128 4.01 -18.19 19.15
N ASN A 129 3.57 -19.39 18.74
CA ASN A 129 3.35 -20.54 19.62
C ASN A 129 4.57 -20.89 20.50
N SER A 130 5.77 -20.92 19.93
CA SER A 130 7.00 -21.24 20.68
C SER A 130 7.30 -20.25 21.80
N VAL A 131 7.00 -18.96 21.59
CA VAL A 131 7.24 -17.89 22.57
C VAL A 131 6.20 -17.94 23.69
N VAL A 132 4.92 -18.08 23.35
CA VAL A 132 3.85 -18.10 24.36
C VAL A 132 3.87 -19.36 25.20
N ALA A 133 4.31 -20.50 24.64
CA ALA A 133 4.52 -21.73 25.40
C ALA A 133 5.63 -21.55 26.45
N LYS A 134 6.78 -20.98 26.05
CA LYS A 134 7.90 -20.70 26.96
C LYS A 134 7.53 -19.71 28.07
N LYS A 135 6.68 -18.72 27.78
CA LYS A 135 6.30 -17.66 28.73
C LYS A 135 5.01 -17.97 29.52
N GLY A 136 4.29 -19.05 29.20
CA GLY A 136 2.99 -19.35 29.80
C GLY A 136 1.90 -18.33 29.46
N THR A 137 2.02 -17.60 28.35
CA THR A 137 1.12 -16.47 27.99
C THR A 137 0.12 -16.79 26.89
N GLN A 138 -0.08 -18.07 26.55
CA GLN A 138 -0.91 -18.50 25.43
C GLN A 138 -2.34 -17.98 25.50
N LYS A 139 -2.99 -18.08 26.68
CA LYS A 139 -4.36 -17.61 26.88
C LYS A 139 -4.47 -16.09 26.65
N THR A 140 -3.58 -15.31 27.24
CA THR A 140 -3.57 -13.84 27.12
C THR A 140 -3.27 -13.39 25.69
N ALA A 141 -2.30 -14.02 25.01
CA ALA A 141 -1.96 -13.67 23.64
C ALA A 141 -3.10 -13.98 22.66
N ARG A 142 -3.78 -15.12 22.84
CA ARG A 142 -4.97 -15.46 22.05
C ARG A 142 -6.10 -14.46 22.28
N ALA A 143 -6.44 -14.19 23.54
CA ALA A 143 -7.49 -13.23 23.89
C ALA A 143 -7.19 -11.82 23.33
N TYR A 144 -5.93 -11.38 23.36
CA TYR A 144 -5.51 -10.12 22.75
C TYR A 144 -5.79 -10.08 21.25
N LEU A 145 -5.41 -11.12 20.50
CA LEU A 145 -5.68 -11.15 19.06
C LEU A 145 -7.18 -11.23 18.79
N GLU A 146 -7.92 -12.13 19.42
CA GLU A 146 -9.38 -12.25 19.25
C GLU A 146 -10.10 -10.91 19.51
N TYR A 147 -9.64 -10.14 20.50
CA TYR A 147 -10.20 -8.82 20.80
C TYR A 147 -10.03 -7.81 19.66
N LEU A 148 -9.04 -7.97 18.77
CA LEU A 148 -8.89 -7.08 17.61
C LEU A 148 -10.12 -7.09 16.69
N TRP A 149 -10.94 -8.16 16.72
CA TRP A 149 -12.19 -8.28 15.96
C TRP A 149 -13.43 -7.82 16.75
N SER A 150 -13.28 -7.42 18.01
CA SER A 150 -14.37 -6.80 18.77
C SER A 150 -14.75 -5.44 18.17
N GLU A 151 -16.01 -5.04 18.33
CA GLU A 151 -16.47 -3.74 17.86
C GLU A 151 -15.64 -2.56 18.40
N PRO A 152 -15.28 -2.48 19.71
CA PRO A 152 -14.43 -1.40 20.21
C PRO A 152 -13.04 -1.34 19.55
N ALA A 153 -12.43 -2.49 19.27
CA ALA A 153 -11.13 -2.53 18.60
C ALA A 153 -11.24 -2.16 17.12
N GLN A 154 -12.34 -2.54 16.46
CA GLN A 154 -12.64 -2.16 15.09
C GLN A 154 -12.93 -0.66 14.96
N GLU A 155 -13.61 -0.06 15.93
CA GLU A 155 -13.80 1.40 16.05
C GLU A 155 -12.44 2.12 16.23
N LEU A 156 -11.58 1.59 17.10
CA LEU A 156 -10.22 2.12 17.24
C LEU A 156 -9.43 2.01 15.92
N ALA A 157 -9.51 0.87 15.21
CA ALA A 157 -8.88 0.70 13.91
C ALA A 157 -9.36 1.75 12.90
N ALA A 158 -10.66 2.02 12.84
CA ALA A 158 -11.24 3.08 12.00
C ALA A 158 -10.68 4.47 12.35
N SER A 159 -10.60 4.79 13.64
CA SER A 159 -10.01 6.06 14.11
C SER A 159 -8.52 6.23 13.77
N LEU A 160 -7.83 5.11 13.53
CA LEU A 160 -6.45 5.03 13.06
C LEU A 160 -6.35 4.85 11.54
N TYR A 161 -7.47 5.05 10.83
CA TYR A 161 -7.59 4.97 9.37
C TYR A 161 -7.29 3.60 8.77
N LEU A 162 -7.45 2.52 9.55
CA LEU A 162 -7.44 1.14 9.05
C LEU A 162 -8.89 0.73 8.72
N ARG A 163 -9.11 0.20 7.51
CA ARG A 163 -10.45 -0.27 7.10
C ARG A 163 -10.92 -1.41 8.01
N PRO A 164 -12.01 -1.23 8.79
CA PRO A 164 -12.54 -2.28 9.66
C PRO A 164 -13.14 -3.43 8.85
N ARG A 165 -13.08 -4.64 9.41
CA ARG A 165 -13.74 -5.84 8.89
C ARG A 165 -15.18 -5.97 9.36
N ASN A 166 -15.52 -5.36 10.49
CA ASN A 166 -16.92 -5.27 10.91
C ASN A 166 -17.67 -4.33 9.93
N PRO A 167 -18.69 -4.81 9.20
CA PRO A 167 -19.37 -4.03 8.19
C PRO A 167 -20.18 -2.85 8.77
N GLU A 168 -20.70 -2.98 9.99
CA GLU A 168 -21.43 -1.90 10.65
C GLU A 168 -20.49 -0.77 11.06
N VAL A 169 -19.31 -1.10 11.60
CA VAL A 169 -18.26 -0.12 11.89
C VAL A 169 -17.82 0.56 10.60
N LEU A 170 -17.50 -0.21 9.55
CA LEU A 170 -17.08 0.37 8.27
C LEU A 170 -18.13 1.33 7.70
N ALA A 171 -19.42 0.98 7.79
CA ALA A 171 -20.51 1.84 7.32
C ALA A 171 -20.59 3.18 8.08
N ARG A 172 -20.32 3.19 9.40
CA ARG A 172 -20.26 4.43 10.20
C ARG A 172 -19.10 5.35 9.80
N HIS A 173 -18.01 4.79 9.27
CA HIS A 173 -16.80 5.52 8.88
C HIS A 173 -16.66 5.71 7.36
N LYS A 174 -17.75 5.61 6.59
CA LYS A 174 -17.73 5.73 5.12
C LYS A 174 -17.15 7.06 4.61
N ALA A 175 -17.22 8.12 5.40
CA ALA A 175 -16.61 9.42 5.06
C ALA A 175 -15.07 9.37 5.05
N ASP A 176 -14.46 8.50 5.86
CA ASP A 176 -13.01 8.32 5.91
C ASP A 176 -12.52 7.27 4.91
N PHE A 177 -13.39 6.34 4.51
CA PHE A 177 -13.09 5.22 3.62
C PHE A 177 -13.98 5.26 2.37
N PRO A 178 -13.60 6.00 1.33
CA PRO A 178 -14.35 6.00 0.09
C PRO A 178 -14.36 4.59 -0.53
N ASP A 179 -15.44 4.32 -1.27
CA ASP A 179 -15.61 3.10 -2.05
C ASP A 179 -14.46 2.99 -3.06
N LEU A 180 -13.84 1.81 -3.14
CA LEU A 180 -12.64 1.58 -3.93
C LEU A 180 -12.71 0.19 -4.55
N ASP A 181 -12.50 0.10 -5.86
CA ASP A 181 -12.38 -1.19 -6.53
C ASP A 181 -11.02 -1.79 -6.19
N THR A 182 -11.05 -2.96 -5.54
CA THR A 182 -9.84 -3.61 -5.04
C THR A 182 -9.79 -5.09 -5.37
N PHE A 183 -8.59 -5.66 -5.27
CA PHE A 183 -8.37 -7.09 -5.42
C PHE A 183 -7.43 -7.63 -4.35
N PRO A 184 -7.67 -8.83 -3.82
CA PRO A 184 -6.69 -9.50 -2.99
C PRO A 184 -5.54 -10.02 -3.86
N PRO A 185 -4.27 -9.87 -3.43
CA PRO A 185 -3.11 -10.37 -4.18
C PRO A 185 -3.22 -11.85 -4.55
N GLU A 186 -3.78 -12.66 -3.65
CA GLU A 186 -3.86 -14.11 -3.77
C GLU A 186 -4.73 -14.56 -4.95
N GLU A 187 -5.80 -13.83 -5.25
CA GLU A 187 -6.67 -14.12 -6.40
C GLU A 187 -6.01 -13.78 -7.74
N LYS A 188 -5.06 -12.82 -7.75
CA LYS A 188 -4.40 -12.37 -8.98
C LYS A 188 -3.06 -13.03 -9.23
N PHE A 189 -2.31 -13.33 -8.18
CA PHE A 189 -0.91 -13.73 -8.27
C PHE A 189 -0.61 -15.08 -7.61
N GLY A 190 -1.63 -15.74 -7.05
CA GLY A 190 -1.48 -16.96 -6.26
C GLY A 190 -1.02 -16.69 -4.82
N GLY A 191 -0.78 -17.76 -4.06
CA GLY A 191 -0.39 -17.63 -2.65
C GLY A 191 0.93 -16.86 -2.43
N TRP A 192 1.11 -16.31 -1.23
CA TRP A 192 2.26 -15.46 -0.91
C TRP A 192 3.62 -16.12 -1.14
N ASP A 193 3.75 -17.44 -0.96
CA ASP A 193 4.99 -18.15 -1.28
C ASP A 193 5.33 -18.03 -2.79
N ASN A 194 4.33 -18.15 -3.66
CA ASN A 194 4.49 -17.98 -5.10
C ASN A 194 4.76 -16.51 -5.47
N ILE A 195 4.06 -15.58 -4.82
CA ILE A 195 4.27 -14.15 -5.00
C ILE A 195 5.72 -13.79 -4.68
N MET A 196 6.20 -14.21 -3.50
CA MET A 196 7.56 -13.94 -3.04
C MET A 196 8.59 -14.54 -4.00
N LYS A 197 8.41 -15.80 -4.41
CA LYS A 197 9.31 -16.48 -5.34
C LYS A 197 9.36 -15.83 -6.72
N THR A 198 8.22 -15.43 -7.26
CA THR A 198 8.11 -14.95 -8.65
C THR A 198 8.52 -13.48 -8.77
N TYR A 199 8.01 -12.63 -7.89
CA TYR A 199 8.13 -11.19 -8.04
C TYR A 199 9.29 -10.61 -7.24
N PHE A 200 9.62 -11.17 -6.07
CA PHE A 200 10.49 -10.51 -5.08
C PHE A 200 11.74 -11.30 -4.65
N ALA A 201 11.95 -12.51 -5.16
CA ALA A 201 13.22 -13.22 -5.01
C ALA A 201 14.31 -12.55 -5.85
N ASP A 202 15.57 -12.80 -5.52
CA ASP A 202 16.71 -12.28 -6.28
C ASP A 202 16.59 -12.64 -7.77
N GLY A 203 16.65 -11.64 -8.64
CA GLY A 203 16.45 -11.81 -10.10
C GLY A 203 15.00 -12.02 -10.51
N GLY A 204 14.05 -11.88 -9.58
CA GLY A 204 12.61 -11.91 -9.82
C GLY A 204 12.12 -10.74 -10.66
N VAL A 205 10.80 -10.67 -10.89
CA VAL A 205 10.20 -9.65 -11.76
C VAL A 205 10.55 -8.22 -11.29
N PHE A 206 10.48 -7.94 -9.98
CA PHE A 206 10.80 -6.61 -9.45
C PHE A 206 12.23 -6.17 -9.81
N ASP A 207 13.22 -7.05 -9.62
CA ASP A 207 14.61 -6.75 -9.94
C ASP A 207 14.82 -6.53 -11.44
N ARG A 208 14.22 -7.40 -12.27
CA ARG A 208 14.31 -7.27 -13.74
C ARG A 208 13.71 -5.98 -14.26
N LEU A 209 12.60 -5.52 -13.68
CA LEU A 209 11.98 -4.25 -14.09
C LEU A 209 12.74 -3.04 -13.54
N THR A 210 13.28 -3.14 -12.32
CA THR A 210 14.08 -2.05 -11.73
C THR A 210 15.40 -1.85 -12.47
N ALA A 211 15.99 -2.92 -13.01
CA ALA A 211 17.22 -2.88 -13.80
C ALA A 211 17.06 -2.21 -15.19
N GLN A 212 15.84 -1.95 -15.64
CA GLN A 212 15.57 -1.24 -16.90
C GLN A 212 15.57 0.29 -16.76
N LYS A 213 15.86 0.80 -15.55
CA LYS A 213 15.91 2.23 -15.23
C LYS A 213 17.00 2.96 -16.01
#